data_AF-A0A1Q6R255-F1
#
_entry.id   AF-A0A1Q6R255-F1
#
_cell.length_a   1.000
_cell.length_b   1.000
_cell.length_c   1.000
_cell.angle_alpha   90.00
_cell.angle_beta   90.00
_cell.angle_gamma   90.00
#
_symmetry.space_group_name_H-M   'P 1'
#
loop_
_entity.id
_entity.type
_entity.pdbx_description
1 polymer ?
#
loop_
_entity_poly.entity_id
_entity_poly.type
_entity_poly.pdbx_seq_one_letter_code
_entity_poly.pdbx_strand_id
1 'polypeptide(L)'
;MDDRQLPHYHGEEPTHTDVIRQLLDRADTFQRLADIFRQLGDANRIRIFWLLCHCEECVVNIAAMMDMSSPAVSHHLRTLRDSGLLVTRRDGKEVYYHAADTAQARLLHEMVEQVMDVACPQWRSQAEQVQLIREIHDYLTEHIDRRITIDELAHLYPINPTTLKEVFKSVYGTSIAAHLKEHRLEKASQLLRETGLSVAE
;
A
#
# COMPACT_ATOMS: atom_id res chain seq x y z
N MET A 1 2.20 -33.74 -27.49
CA MET A 1 2.87 -32.48 -27.11
C MET A 1 1.96 -31.39 -27.63
N ASP A 2 1.24 -30.73 -26.73
CA ASP A 2 0.24 -29.71 -27.10
C ASP A 2 1.01 -28.43 -27.46
N ASP A 3 1.15 -28.17 -28.76
CA ASP A 3 1.87 -27.03 -29.33
C ASP A 3 1.02 -25.75 -29.16
N ARG A 4 0.78 -25.36 -27.90
CA ARG A 4 0.10 -24.11 -27.57
C ARG A 4 1.09 -22.96 -27.62
N GLN A 5 1.39 -22.51 -28.83
CA GLN A 5 2.00 -21.21 -29.03
C GLN A 5 1.05 -20.11 -28.52
N LEU A 6 1.62 -19.07 -27.91
CA LEU A 6 0.84 -17.91 -27.52
C LEU A 6 0.17 -17.30 -28.77
N PRO A 7 -1.10 -16.86 -28.68
CA PRO A 7 -1.84 -16.35 -29.84
C PRO A 7 -1.26 -15.04 -30.40
N HIS A 8 -0.45 -14.32 -29.62
CA HIS A 8 0.18 -13.06 -30.01
C HIS A 8 1.63 -12.99 -29.49
N TYR A 9 2.54 -12.43 -30.28
CA TYR A 9 3.94 -12.21 -29.92
C TYR A 9 4.19 -10.71 -29.74
N HIS A 10 4.51 -10.29 -28.51
CA HIS A 10 4.77 -8.88 -28.17
C HIS A 10 6.27 -8.56 -28.03
N GLY A 11 7.15 -9.39 -28.60
CA GLY A 11 8.60 -9.17 -28.54
C GLY A 11 9.30 -9.71 -27.29
N GLU A 12 8.61 -10.51 -26.47
CA GLU A 12 9.22 -11.21 -25.33
C GLU A 12 10.11 -12.36 -25.82
N GLU A 13 11.28 -12.55 -25.21
CA GLU A 13 12.15 -13.69 -25.57
C GLU A 13 11.42 -15.02 -25.31
N PRO A 14 11.38 -15.96 -26.28
CA PRO A 14 10.68 -17.25 -26.13
C PRO A 14 11.09 -18.05 -24.88
N THR A 15 12.33 -17.88 -24.45
CA THR A 15 12.92 -18.45 -23.23
C THR A 15 12.22 -17.99 -21.95
N HIS A 16 11.73 -16.75 -21.90
CA HIS A 16 11.03 -16.20 -20.74
C HIS A 16 9.63 -16.82 -20.57
N THR A 17 8.88 -16.96 -21.65
CA THR A 17 7.53 -17.55 -21.65
C THR A 17 7.55 -19.02 -21.24
N ASP A 18 8.56 -19.79 -21.68
CA ASP A 18 8.67 -21.21 -21.33
C ASP A 18 8.98 -21.43 -19.84
N VAL A 19 9.79 -20.54 -19.24
CA VAL A 19 10.04 -20.55 -17.79
C VAL A 19 8.76 -20.23 -17.01
N ILE A 20 8.00 -19.21 -17.43
CA ILE A 20 6.71 -18.88 -16.80
C ILE A 20 5.74 -20.06 -16.92
N ARG A 21 5.69 -20.74 -18.07
CA ARG A 21 4.82 -21.91 -18.28
C ARG A 21 5.14 -23.03 -17.29
N GLN A 22 6.42 -23.35 -17.09
CA GLN A 22 6.84 -24.35 -16.10
C GLN A 22 6.45 -23.96 -14.66
N LEU A 23 6.43 -22.67 -14.34
CA LEU A 23 5.94 -22.19 -13.05
C LEU A 23 4.41 -22.32 -12.94
N LEU A 24 3.66 -22.04 -14.01
CA LEU A 24 2.20 -22.19 -14.06
C LEU A 24 1.76 -23.66 -13.91
N ASP A 25 2.54 -24.61 -14.41
CA ASP A 25 2.26 -26.05 -14.28
C ASP A 25 2.33 -26.55 -12.82
N ARG A 26 2.82 -25.73 -11.89
CA ARG A 26 2.76 -25.99 -10.43
C ARG A 26 1.35 -25.74 -9.86
N ALA A 27 0.34 -26.32 -10.50
CA ALA A 27 -1.08 -26.14 -10.16
C ALA A 27 -1.41 -26.48 -8.70
N ASP A 28 -0.72 -27.47 -8.13
CA ASP A 28 -0.84 -27.87 -6.72
C ASP A 28 -0.49 -26.72 -5.76
N THR A 29 0.51 -25.90 -6.11
CA THR A 29 0.95 -24.76 -5.32
C THR A 29 -0.09 -23.64 -5.34
N PHE A 30 -0.65 -23.35 -6.52
CA PHE A 30 -1.74 -22.38 -6.63
C PHE A 30 -3.00 -22.84 -5.89
N GLN A 31 -3.33 -24.14 -5.96
CA GLN A 31 -4.48 -24.68 -5.24
C GLN A 31 -4.31 -24.58 -3.73
N ARG A 32 -3.13 -24.93 -3.20
CA ARG A 32 -2.81 -24.76 -1.77
C ARG A 32 -2.94 -23.30 -1.34
N LEU A 33 -2.43 -22.36 -2.13
CA LEU A 33 -2.57 -20.92 -1.86
C LEU A 33 -4.03 -20.47 -1.86
N ALA A 34 -4.83 -20.91 -2.84
CA ALA A 34 -6.25 -20.60 -2.91
C ALA A 34 -7.03 -21.12 -1.69
N ASP A 35 -6.68 -22.31 -1.20
CA ASP A 35 -7.32 -22.87 -0.01
C ASP A 35 -6.95 -22.10 1.26
N ILE A 36 -5.70 -21.64 1.38
CA ILE A 36 -5.27 -20.71 2.45
C ILE A 36 -6.07 -19.41 2.36
N PHE A 37 -6.16 -18.78 1.18
CA PHE A 37 -6.93 -17.54 1.02
C PHE A 37 -8.42 -17.74 1.32
N ARG A 38 -9.01 -18.87 0.97
CA ARG A 38 -10.41 -19.19 1.32
C ARG A 38 -10.60 -19.26 2.83
N GLN A 39 -9.64 -19.82 3.57
CA GLN A 39 -9.67 -19.83 5.02
C GLN A 39 -9.49 -18.43 5.61
N LEU A 40 -8.78 -17.52 4.94
CA LEU A 40 -8.53 -16.16 5.43
C LEU A 40 -9.54 -15.10 4.95
N GLY A 41 -10.36 -15.41 3.95
CA GLY A 41 -11.33 -14.50 3.33
C GLY A 41 -12.56 -14.16 4.17
N ASP A 42 -12.44 -14.09 5.50
CA ASP A 42 -13.49 -13.68 6.43
C ASP A 42 -13.04 -12.47 7.24
N ALA A 43 -13.87 -11.43 7.25
CA ALA A 43 -13.53 -10.15 7.87
C ALA A 43 -13.34 -10.25 9.39
N ASN A 44 -14.11 -11.10 10.08
CA ASN A 44 -13.97 -11.26 11.53
C ASN A 44 -12.68 -12.01 11.89
N ARG A 45 -12.25 -12.99 11.08
CA ARG A 45 -10.93 -13.62 11.24
C ARG A 45 -9.81 -12.62 11.08
N ILE A 46 -9.86 -11.76 10.06
CA ILE A 46 -8.84 -10.73 9.84
C ILE A 46 -8.80 -9.76 11.02
N ARG A 47 -9.95 -9.31 11.51
CA ARG A 47 -10.05 -8.44 12.70
C ARG A 47 -9.47 -9.10 13.96
N ILE A 48 -9.81 -10.36 14.23
CA ILE A 48 -9.26 -11.12 15.36
C ILE A 48 -7.74 -11.30 15.22
N PHE A 49 -7.26 -11.64 14.03
CA PHE A 49 -5.83 -11.78 13.78
C PHE A 49 -5.08 -10.46 14.03
N TRP A 50 -5.60 -9.35 13.52
CA TRP A 50 -5.01 -8.03 13.73
C TRP A 50 -4.95 -7.65 15.21
N LEU A 51 -6.05 -7.83 15.95
CA LEU A 51 -6.08 -7.62 17.40
C LEU A 51 -4.93 -8.39 18.08
N LEU A 52 -4.76 -9.66 17.72
CA LEU A 52 -3.75 -10.55 18.31
C LEU A 52 -2.32 -10.31 17.81
N CYS A 53 -2.12 -9.45 16.81
CA CYS A 53 -0.80 -8.92 16.46
C CYS A 53 -0.33 -7.85 17.46
N HIS A 54 -1.28 -7.17 18.12
CA HIS A 54 -1.01 -6.04 19.01
C HIS A 54 -1.18 -6.38 20.49
N CYS A 55 -1.82 -7.51 20.82
CA CYS A 55 -1.94 -7.99 22.19
C CYS A 55 -2.02 -9.52 22.28
N GLU A 56 -1.78 -10.06 23.48
CA GLU A 56 -2.06 -11.46 23.83
C GLU A 56 -3.33 -11.50 24.69
N GLU A 57 -4.35 -12.26 24.28
CA GLU A 57 -5.65 -12.24 24.95
C GLU A 57 -6.34 -13.61 25.00
N CYS A 58 -7.23 -13.80 25.97
CA CYS A 58 -8.03 -15.01 26.12
C CYS A 58 -9.33 -14.95 25.31
N VAL A 59 -9.95 -16.12 25.04
CA VAL A 59 -11.17 -16.21 24.22
C VAL A 59 -12.34 -15.37 24.73
N VAL A 60 -12.45 -15.18 26.06
CA VAL A 60 -13.53 -14.40 26.68
C VAL A 60 -13.35 -12.91 26.39
N ASN A 61 -12.14 -12.38 26.52
CA ASN A 61 -11.83 -10.99 26.23
C ASN A 61 -11.93 -10.69 24.73
N ILE A 62 -11.45 -11.61 23.88
CA ILE A 62 -11.59 -11.47 22.42
C ILE A 62 -13.07 -11.42 22.02
N ALA A 63 -13.91 -12.28 22.61
CA ALA A 63 -15.34 -12.28 22.38
C ALA A 63 -15.99 -10.94 22.77
N ALA A 64 -15.60 -10.36 23.91
CA ALA A 64 -16.09 -9.06 24.35
C ALA A 64 -15.64 -7.91 23.41
N MET A 65 -14.36 -7.87 23.02
CA MET A 65 -13.83 -6.83 22.12
C MET A 65 -14.41 -6.90 20.71
N MET A 66 -14.75 -8.11 20.24
CA MET A 66 -15.30 -8.34 18.91
C MET A 66 -16.82 -8.20 18.84
N ASP A 67 -17.51 -8.05 19.98
CA ASP A 67 -18.97 -8.15 20.11
C ASP A 67 -19.51 -9.46 19.50
N MET A 68 -18.89 -10.58 19.88
CA MET A 68 -19.19 -11.92 19.38
C MET A 68 -19.36 -12.92 20.51
N SER A 69 -20.02 -14.05 20.25
CA SER A 69 -20.08 -15.15 21.21
C SER A 69 -18.75 -15.91 21.29
N SER A 70 -18.38 -16.42 22.47
CA SER A 70 -17.16 -17.23 22.64
C SER A 70 -17.09 -18.47 21.72
N PRO A 71 -18.20 -19.18 21.40
CA PRO A 71 -18.17 -20.25 20.40
C PRO A 71 -17.81 -19.75 18.99
N ALA A 72 -18.33 -18.60 18.57
CA ALA A 72 -18.02 -18.02 17.26
C ALA A 72 -16.53 -17.63 17.18
N VAL A 73 -16.02 -16.95 18.20
CA VAL A 73 -14.59 -16.61 18.29
C VAL A 73 -13.73 -17.88 18.32
N SER A 74 -14.12 -18.91 19.06
CA SER A 74 -13.37 -20.18 19.12
C SER A 74 -13.24 -20.84 17.74
N HIS A 75 -14.26 -20.72 16.88
CA HIS A 75 -14.20 -21.23 15.51
C HIS A 75 -13.18 -20.47 14.66
N HIS A 76 -13.17 -19.14 14.77
CA HIS A 76 -12.18 -18.29 14.09
C HIS A 76 -10.75 -18.57 14.59
N LEU A 77 -10.55 -18.63 15.91
CA LEU A 77 -9.25 -18.91 16.53
C LEU A 77 -8.70 -20.28 16.11
N ARG A 78 -9.57 -21.31 16.03
CA ARG A 78 -9.17 -22.63 15.54
C ARG A 78 -8.64 -22.55 14.11
N THR A 79 -9.36 -21.89 13.21
CA THR A 79 -8.97 -21.73 11.81
C THR A 79 -7.63 -20.99 11.68
N LEU A 80 -7.46 -19.90 12.43
CA LEU A 80 -6.23 -19.09 12.42
C LEU A 80 -5.04 -19.85 13.01
N ARG A 81 -5.24 -20.66 14.05
CA ARG A 81 -4.20 -21.53 14.60
C ARG A 81 -3.82 -22.66 13.64
N ASP A 82 -4.82 -23.33 13.06
CA ASP A 82 -4.59 -24.47 12.15
C ASP A 82 -3.91 -24.02 10.84
N SER A 83 -4.04 -22.74 10.46
CA SER A 83 -3.29 -22.10 9.36
C SER A 83 -1.93 -21.53 9.76
N GLY A 84 -1.49 -21.73 11.00
CA GLY A 84 -0.17 -21.30 11.49
C GLY A 84 -0.02 -19.80 11.77
N LEU A 85 -1.14 -19.06 11.82
CA LEU A 85 -1.13 -17.62 12.06
C LEU A 85 -1.16 -17.24 13.55
N LEU A 86 -1.65 -18.13 14.41
CA LEU A 86 -1.70 -17.92 15.85
C LEU A 86 -0.97 -19.04 16.58
N VAL A 87 -0.42 -18.68 17.73
CA VAL A 87 0.09 -19.60 18.74
C VAL A 87 -0.65 -19.36 20.05
N THR A 88 -0.53 -20.30 20.97
CA THR A 88 -1.24 -20.25 22.25
C THR A 88 -0.31 -20.46 23.44
N ARG A 89 -0.55 -19.73 24.52
CA ARG A 89 0.07 -19.94 25.82
C ARG A 89 -1.00 -20.31 26.85
N ARG A 90 -0.69 -21.24 27.75
CA ARG A 90 -1.58 -21.56 28.88
C ARG A 90 -1.10 -20.84 30.14
N ASP A 91 -2.03 -20.22 30.84
CA ASP A 91 -1.81 -19.63 32.14
C ASP A 91 -2.92 -20.06 33.11
N GLY A 92 -2.57 -20.91 34.07
CA GLY A 92 -3.56 -21.59 34.92
C GLY A 92 -4.60 -22.36 34.12
N LYS A 93 -5.86 -21.92 34.19
CA LYS A 93 -7.00 -22.52 33.47
C LYS A 93 -7.31 -21.84 32.14
N GLU A 94 -6.65 -20.73 31.84
CA GLU A 94 -6.94 -19.90 30.68
C GLU A 94 -5.95 -20.19 29.54
N VAL A 95 -6.45 -20.03 28.32
CA VAL A 95 -5.66 -20.13 27.09
C VAL A 95 -5.63 -18.76 26.46
N TYR A 96 -4.42 -18.23 26.32
CA TYR A 96 -4.13 -16.97 25.67
C TYR A 96 -3.65 -17.22 24.24
N TYR A 97 -4.02 -16.32 23.34
CA TYR A 97 -3.68 -16.37 21.93
C TYR A 97 -2.87 -15.14 21.58
N HIS A 98 -1.90 -15.29 20.68
CA HIS A 98 -1.16 -14.18 20.07
C HIS A 98 -0.74 -14.57 18.65
N ALA A 99 -0.43 -13.58 17.82
CA ALA A 99 0.08 -13.79 16.47
C ALA A 99 1.40 -14.57 16.49
N ALA A 100 1.53 -15.53 15.57
CA ALA A 100 2.76 -16.30 15.41
C ALA A 100 3.85 -15.45 14.75
N ASP A 101 5.12 -15.65 15.11
CA ASP A 101 6.27 -15.03 14.41
C ASP A 101 6.68 -15.88 13.19
N THR A 102 5.74 -16.08 12.26
CA THR A 102 5.98 -16.78 11.00
C THR A 102 6.02 -15.80 9.84
N ALA A 103 6.72 -16.15 8.75
CA ALA A 103 6.75 -15.30 7.55
C ALA A 103 5.34 -15.03 6.99
N GLN A 104 4.44 -16.01 7.06
CA GLN A 104 3.05 -15.87 6.61
C GLN A 104 2.26 -14.90 7.49
N ALA A 105 2.39 -14.99 8.82
CA ALA A 105 1.72 -14.06 9.73
C ALA A 105 2.22 -12.63 9.54
N ARG A 106 3.54 -12.44 9.37
CA ARG A 106 4.12 -11.11 9.08
C ARG A 106 3.60 -10.52 7.78
N LEU A 107 3.53 -11.31 6.70
CA LEU A 107 2.98 -10.85 5.41
C LEU A 107 1.50 -10.46 5.52
N LEU A 108 0.69 -11.25 6.22
CA LEU A 108 -0.72 -10.93 6.43
C LEU A 108 -0.88 -9.65 7.26
N HIS A 109 -0.10 -9.51 8.33
CA HIS A 109 -0.11 -8.31 9.17
C HIS A 109 0.26 -7.07 8.35
N GLU A 110 1.33 -7.14 7.57
CA GLU A 110 1.75 -6.04 6.67
C GLU A 110 0.67 -5.69 5.65
N MET A 111 0.05 -6.69 5.01
CA MET A 111 -1.04 -6.46 4.05
C MET A 111 -2.25 -5.78 4.71
N VAL A 112 -2.62 -6.20 5.91
CA VAL A 112 -3.74 -5.61 6.67
C VAL A 112 -3.41 -4.17 7.10
N GLU A 113 -2.19 -3.92 7.60
CA GLU A 113 -1.72 -2.58 7.95
C GLU A 113 -1.71 -1.61 6.76
N GLN A 114 -1.29 -2.09 5.58
CA GLN A 114 -1.31 -1.32 4.34
C GLN A 114 -2.73 -0.95 3.90
N VAL A 115 -3.71 -1.86 4.09
CA VAL A 115 -5.11 -1.62 3.72
C VAL A 115 -5.82 -0.72 4.73
N MET A 116 -5.47 -0.83 6.01
CA MET A 116 -6.13 -0.06 7.09
C MET A 116 -5.56 1.35 7.28
N ASP A 117 -4.61 1.78 6.45
CA ASP A 117 -4.04 3.14 6.49
C ASP A 117 -3.30 3.47 7.80
N VAL A 118 -2.98 2.45 8.62
CA VAL A 118 -2.21 2.58 9.88
C VAL A 118 -0.70 2.62 9.59
N ALA A 119 -0.27 2.07 8.45
CA ALA A 119 1.02 2.32 7.84
C ALA A 119 0.85 3.24 6.61
N CYS A 120 1.47 4.41 6.67
CA CYS A 120 1.54 5.47 5.65
C CYS A 120 1.43 5.01 4.17
N PRO A 121 0.74 5.79 3.31
CA PRO A 121 -0.06 5.32 2.19
C PRO A 121 0.76 5.21 0.89
N GLN A 122 0.80 4.04 0.29
CA GLN A 122 1.29 3.89 -1.08
C GLN A 122 0.14 3.91 -2.11
N TRP A 123 -1.11 3.69 -1.67
CA TRP A 123 -2.24 3.52 -2.56
C TRP A 123 -3.51 4.24 -2.07
N ARG A 124 -3.41 5.56 -1.87
CA ARG A 124 -4.60 6.42 -2.12
C ARG A 124 -5.07 6.14 -3.54
N SER A 125 -6.39 6.11 -3.77
CA SER A 125 -6.91 5.85 -5.11
C SER A 125 -6.21 6.76 -6.13
N GLN A 126 -5.91 6.27 -7.34
CA GLN A 126 -5.20 7.04 -8.36
C GLN A 126 -5.84 8.43 -8.57
N ALA A 127 -7.16 8.54 -8.40
CA ALA A 127 -7.91 9.79 -8.42
C ALA A 127 -7.58 10.74 -7.24
N GLU A 128 -7.49 10.24 -6.02
CA GLU A 128 -7.11 11.03 -4.84
C GLU A 128 -5.66 11.49 -4.89
N GLN A 129 -4.74 10.65 -5.35
CA GLN A 129 -3.34 11.04 -5.54
C GLN A 129 -3.22 12.14 -6.60
N VAL A 130 -3.92 12.00 -7.73
CA VAL A 130 -3.98 13.04 -8.77
C VAL A 130 -4.58 14.33 -8.22
N GLN A 131 -5.63 14.25 -7.42
CA GLN A 131 -6.25 15.42 -6.80
C GLN A 131 -5.31 16.14 -5.84
N LEU A 132 -4.64 15.39 -4.95
CA LEU A 132 -3.65 15.93 -4.02
C LEU A 132 -2.48 16.58 -4.76
N ILE A 133 -1.99 15.94 -5.83
CA ILE A 133 -0.90 16.48 -6.65
C ILE A 133 -1.33 17.76 -7.40
N ARG A 134 -2.60 17.87 -7.81
CA ARG A 134 -3.15 19.11 -8.38
C ARG A 134 -3.21 20.23 -7.33
N GLU A 135 -3.65 19.94 -6.12
CA GLU A 135 -3.65 20.92 -5.02
C GLU A 135 -2.25 21.41 -4.67
N ILE A 136 -1.26 20.50 -4.65
CA ILE A 136 0.15 20.86 -4.46
C ILE A 136 0.66 21.73 -5.62
N HIS A 137 0.29 21.40 -6.86
CA HIS A 137 0.65 22.20 -8.03
C HIS A 137 0.08 23.63 -7.97
N ASP A 138 -1.19 23.77 -7.60
CA ASP A 138 -1.85 25.06 -7.51
C ASP A 138 -1.18 25.92 -6.43
N TYR A 139 -0.88 25.35 -5.27
CA TYR A 139 -0.09 26.03 -4.23
C TYR A 139 1.31 26.46 -4.71
N LEU A 140 2.01 25.57 -5.41
CA LEU A 140 3.34 25.86 -5.96
C LEU A 140 3.34 26.99 -6.99
N THR A 141 2.30 27.08 -7.81
CA THR A 141 2.16 28.13 -8.84
C THR A 141 1.70 29.47 -8.25
N GLU A 142 0.85 29.45 -7.22
CA GLU A 142 0.45 30.65 -6.47
C GLU A 142 1.64 31.28 -5.71
N HIS A 143 2.53 30.46 -5.16
CA HIS A 143 3.68 30.90 -4.35
C HIS A 143 5.03 30.78 -5.05
N ILE A 144 5.02 30.92 -6.38
CA ILE A 144 6.20 30.68 -7.22
C ILE A 144 7.40 31.61 -6.94
N ASP A 145 7.14 32.77 -6.34
CA ASP A 145 8.09 33.78 -5.88
C ASP A 145 8.90 33.33 -4.66
N ARG A 146 8.46 32.29 -3.95
CA ARG A 146 9.13 31.76 -2.76
C ARG A 146 9.93 30.50 -3.07
N ARG A 147 10.99 30.28 -2.30
CA ARG A 147 11.74 29.02 -2.33
C ARG A 147 11.05 27.99 -1.45
N ILE A 148 10.21 27.17 -2.07
CA ILE A 148 9.53 26.05 -1.40
C ILE A 148 10.41 24.80 -1.48
N THR A 149 10.53 24.06 -0.39
CA THR A 149 11.26 22.79 -0.36
C THR A 149 10.33 21.58 -0.46
N ILE A 150 10.86 20.43 -0.90
CA ILE A 150 10.07 19.18 -0.96
C ILE A 150 9.66 18.75 0.45
N ASP A 151 10.55 18.93 1.43
CA ASP A 151 10.24 18.61 2.83
C ASP A 151 9.12 19.51 3.34
N GLU A 152 9.12 20.81 3.05
CA GLU A 152 8.04 21.73 3.40
C GLU A 152 6.68 21.30 2.81
N LEU A 153 6.65 20.89 1.54
CA LEU A 153 5.43 20.34 0.92
C LEU A 153 4.96 19.04 1.60
N ALA A 154 5.89 18.18 1.99
CA ALA A 154 5.58 16.93 2.70
C ALA A 154 5.08 17.16 4.14
N HIS A 155 5.32 18.34 4.72
CA HIS A 155 4.72 18.74 6.01
C HIS A 155 3.34 19.38 5.83
N LEU A 156 3.16 20.17 4.77
CA LEU A 156 1.89 20.85 4.45
C LEU A 156 0.82 19.89 3.94
N TYR A 157 1.26 18.87 3.21
CA TYR A 157 0.41 17.83 2.65
C TYR A 157 0.87 16.49 3.21
N PRO A 158 -0.01 15.63 3.76
CA PRO A 158 0.38 14.36 4.37
C PRO A 158 0.79 13.32 3.32
N ILE A 159 1.94 13.54 2.67
CA ILE A 159 2.52 12.72 1.60
C ILE A 159 4.04 12.56 1.82
N ASN A 160 4.57 11.36 1.61
CA ASN A 160 6.01 11.11 1.69
C ASN A 160 6.75 11.82 0.53
N PRO A 161 7.94 12.43 0.76
CA PRO A 161 8.74 13.07 -0.29
C PRO A 161 9.04 12.22 -1.52
N THR A 162 9.19 10.90 -1.36
CA THR A 162 9.43 9.95 -2.46
C THR A 162 8.18 9.82 -3.32
N THR A 163 7.04 9.54 -2.70
CA THR A 163 5.73 9.47 -3.35
C THR A 163 5.37 10.78 -4.03
N LEU A 164 5.63 11.92 -3.39
CA LEU A 164 5.42 13.25 -3.98
C LEU A 164 6.18 13.42 -5.30
N LYS A 165 7.47 13.08 -5.34
CA LYS A 165 8.29 13.20 -6.56
C LYS A 165 7.79 12.26 -7.66
N GLU A 166 7.46 11.01 -7.31
CA GLU A 166 7.05 9.98 -8.26
C GLU A 166 5.69 10.28 -8.87
N VAL A 167 4.69 10.58 -8.04
CA VAL A 167 3.33 10.87 -8.52
C VAL A 167 3.30 12.20 -9.26
N PHE A 168 3.99 13.24 -8.79
CA PHE A 168 4.07 14.52 -9.52
C PHE A 168 4.65 14.32 -10.93
N LYS A 169 5.75 13.56 -11.05
CA LYS A 169 6.35 13.24 -12.35
C LYS A 169 5.41 12.41 -13.23
N SER A 170 4.64 11.50 -12.64
CA SER A 170 3.64 10.73 -13.38
C SER A 170 2.48 11.60 -13.90
N VAL A 171 2.10 12.66 -13.17
CA VAL A 171 0.97 13.54 -13.53
C VAL A 171 1.38 14.63 -14.52
N TYR A 172 2.52 15.29 -14.29
CA TYR A 172 2.97 16.46 -15.06
C TYR A 172 4.11 16.14 -16.04
N GLY A 173 4.62 14.91 -16.07
CA GLY A 173 5.69 14.46 -16.97
C GLY A 173 7.10 14.97 -16.62
N THR A 174 7.23 15.92 -15.70
CA THR A 174 8.49 16.54 -15.29
C THR A 174 8.68 16.50 -13.77
N SER A 175 9.91 16.73 -13.30
CA SER A 175 10.16 16.90 -11.86
C SER A 175 9.62 18.25 -11.36
N ILE A 176 9.21 18.31 -10.09
CA ILE A 176 8.76 19.55 -9.41
C ILE A 176 9.71 20.73 -9.66
N ALA A 177 11.02 20.51 -9.55
CA ALA A 177 12.02 21.57 -9.74
C ALA A 177 12.07 22.09 -11.19
N ALA A 178 11.96 21.19 -12.17
CA ALA A 178 11.91 21.57 -13.59
C ALA A 178 10.63 22.33 -13.91
N HIS A 179 9.49 21.83 -13.42
CA HIS A 179 8.18 22.45 -13.55
C HIS A 179 8.14 23.88 -13.00
N LEU A 180 8.66 24.07 -11.78
CA LEU A 180 8.78 25.40 -11.16
C LEU A 180 9.71 26.34 -11.93
N LYS A 181 10.81 25.82 -12.49
CA LYS A 181 11.75 26.62 -13.28
C LYS A 181 11.10 27.14 -14.56
N GLU A 182 10.32 26.29 -15.23
CA GLU A 182 9.57 26.65 -16.44
C GLU A 182 8.55 27.75 -16.15
N HIS A 183 7.68 27.57 -15.16
CA HIS A 183 6.70 28.58 -14.78
C HIS A 183 7.32 29.89 -14.29
N ARG A 184 8.48 29.86 -13.61
CA ARG A 184 9.21 31.08 -13.23
C ARG A 184 9.68 31.86 -14.44
N LEU A 185 10.16 31.14 -15.45
CA LEU A 185 10.68 31.73 -16.68
C LEU A 185 9.56 32.32 -17.54
N GLU A 186 8.41 31.65 -17.60
CA GLU A 186 7.19 32.18 -18.22
C GLU A 186 6.71 33.46 -17.53
N LYS A 187 6.58 33.43 -16.19
CA LYS A 187 6.16 34.60 -15.40
C LYS A 187 7.15 35.76 -15.53
N ALA A 188 8.46 35.48 -15.52
CA ALA A 188 9.48 36.49 -15.76
C ALA A 188 9.38 37.09 -17.17
N SER A 189 9.21 36.25 -18.20
CA SER A 189 8.99 36.71 -19.57
C SER A 189 7.73 37.57 -19.71
N GLN A 190 6.66 37.23 -19.00
CA GLN A 190 5.43 38.02 -18.99
C GLN A 190 5.63 39.37 -18.30
N LEU A 191 6.26 39.39 -17.13
CA LEU A 191 6.59 40.62 -16.41
C LEU A 191 7.48 41.54 -17.25
N LEU A 192 8.47 41.02 -17.99
CA LEU A 192 9.31 41.80 -18.89
C LEU A 192 8.55 42.43 -20.06
N ARG A 193 7.42 41.84 -20.46
CA ARG A 193 6.57 42.35 -21.56
C ARG A 193 5.53 43.36 -21.06
N GLU A 194 5.04 43.18 -19.83
CA GLU A 194 3.94 43.97 -19.25
C GLU A 194 4.43 45.12 -18.37
N THR A 195 5.62 45.00 -17.78
CA THR A 195 6.22 46.05 -16.95
C THR A 195 7.44 46.63 -17.67
N GLY A 196 7.45 47.95 -17.87
CA GLY A 196 8.57 48.66 -18.51
C GLY A 196 9.81 48.82 -17.62
N LEU A 197 10.04 47.92 -16.66
CA LEU A 197 11.16 48.00 -15.72
C LEU A 197 12.36 47.20 -16.23
N SER A 198 13.52 47.86 -16.25
CA SER A 198 14.82 47.31 -16.63
C SER A 198 15.29 46.24 -15.64
N VAL A 199 15.93 45.17 -16.14
CA VAL A 199 16.43 44.01 -15.36
C VAL A 199 17.72 44.33 -14.58
N ALA A 200 18.16 45.58 -14.56
CA ALA A 200 19.35 46.01 -13.85
C ALA A 200 19.00 47.08 -12.81
N GLU A 201 18.73 46.62 -11.59
CA GLU A 201 19.01 47.29 -10.30
C GLU A 201 18.96 46.26 -9.16
#